data_AF-A0A3B8L5C9-F1
#
_entry.id   AF-A0A3B8L5C9-F1
#
_cell.length_a   1.000
_cell.length_b   1.000
_cell.length_c   1.000
_cell.angle_alpha   90.00
_cell.angle_beta   90.00
_cell.angle_gamma   90.00
#
_symmetry.space_group_name_H-M   'P 1'
#
loop_
_entity.id
_entity.type
_entity.pdbx_description
1 polymer ?
#
loop_
_entity_poly.entity_id
_entity_poly.type
_entity_poly.pdbx_seq_one_letter_code
_entity_poly.pdbx_strand_id
1 'polypeptide(L)'
;CVSKVTVKNSRYTNILMGTVQAAIANGVLDAVRAGDLPKEKANDLGIICSVWLNPGVITDDNLDHKALFDIHREAMAQAIHKAMHNEPSIDWLLENQDKITHKYYQMGLDGKI
;
A
#
# COMPACT_ATOMS: atom_id res chain seq x y z
N CYS A 1 6.68 -6.76 6.73
CA CYS A 1 5.50 -6.66 5.83
C CYS A 1 4.91 -8.05 5.62
N VAL A 2 3.58 -8.16 5.59
CA VAL A 2 2.87 -9.44 5.41
C VAL A 2 2.09 -9.39 4.11
N SER A 3 2.22 -10.42 3.26
CA SER A 3 1.43 -10.54 2.03
C SER A 3 -0.04 -10.80 2.36
N LYS A 4 -0.95 -10.10 1.69
CA LYS A 4 -2.39 -10.40 1.70
C LYS A 4 -2.77 -11.55 0.76
N VAL A 5 -1.89 -11.89 -0.16
CA VAL A 5 -2.09 -12.98 -1.13
C VAL A 5 -1.29 -14.20 -0.67
N THR A 6 -1.90 -15.38 -0.74
CA THR A 6 -1.21 -16.64 -0.48
C THR A 6 -0.07 -16.85 -1.47
N VAL A 7 1.15 -16.88 -0.96
CA VAL A 7 2.35 -17.05 -1.77
C VAL A 7 2.51 -18.52 -2.15
N LYS A 8 2.45 -18.83 -3.45
CA LYS A 8 2.63 -20.18 -3.99
C LYS A 8 3.70 -20.28 -5.08
N ASN A 9 4.30 -19.15 -5.48
CA ASN A 9 5.17 -19.05 -6.65
C ASN A 9 6.40 -18.19 -6.33
N SER A 10 7.58 -18.66 -6.72
CA SER A 10 8.85 -17.99 -6.46
C SER A 10 9.00 -16.65 -7.18
N ARG A 11 8.47 -16.49 -8.40
CA ARG A 11 8.46 -15.21 -9.12
C ARG A 11 7.68 -14.16 -8.33
N TYR A 12 6.52 -14.53 -7.80
CA TYR A 12 5.75 -13.64 -6.92
C TYR A 12 6.55 -13.24 -5.68
N THR A 13 7.16 -14.22 -5.00
CA THR A 13 8.02 -13.96 -3.83
C THR A 13 9.15 -13.01 -4.16
N ASN A 14 9.84 -13.20 -5.28
CA ASN A 14 10.97 -12.37 -5.68
C ASN A 14 10.55 -10.92 -5.96
N ILE A 15 9.38 -10.72 -6.58
CA ILE A 15 8.84 -9.37 -6.82
C ILE A 15 8.43 -8.72 -5.49
N LEU A 16 7.74 -9.46 -4.62
CA LEU A 16 7.29 -8.98 -3.32
C LEU A 16 8.47 -8.64 -2.39
N MET A 17 9.44 -9.54 -2.26
CA MET A 17 10.60 -9.39 -1.37
C MET A 17 11.75 -8.60 -2.01
N GLY A 18 11.67 -8.31 -3.30
CA GLY A 18 12.60 -7.44 -4.02
C GLY A 18 12.01 -6.04 -4.18
N THR A 19 11.40 -5.79 -5.34
CA THR A 19 10.89 -4.47 -5.74
C THR A 19 9.93 -3.88 -4.71
N VAL A 20 8.93 -4.64 -4.27
CA VAL A 20 7.89 -4.12 -3.37
C VAL A 20 8.44 -3.86 -1.96
N GLN A 21 9.25 -4.77 -1.44
CA GLN A 21 9.90 -4.59 -0.13
C GLN A 21 10.82 -3.36 -0.12
N ALA A 22 11.62 -3.17 -1.17
CA ALA A 22 12.47 -2.00 -1.29
C ALA A 22 11.65 -0.70 -1.37
N ALA A 23 10.56 -0.71 -2.13
CA ALA A 23 9.65 0.43 -2.25
C ALA A 23 9.06 0.85 -0.89
N ILE A 24 8.56 -0.13 -0.13
CA ILE A 24 8.00 0.10 1.21
C ILE A 24 9.05 0.67 2.16
N ALA A 25 10.26 0.12 2.18
CA ALA A 25 11.35 0.64 3.00
C ALA A 25 11.67 2.10 2.65
N ASN A 26 11.68 2.45 1.37
CA ASN A 26 11.89 3.84 0.92
C ASN A 26 10.71 4.75 1.30
N GLY A 27 9.47 4.26 1.25
CA GLY A 27 8.30 5.03 1.69
C GLY A 27 8.32 5.34 3.19
N VAL A 28 8.83 4.44 4.02
CA VAL A 28 9.08 4.71 5.45
C VAL A 28 10.12 5.82 5.62
N LEU A 29 11.23 5.76 4.89
CA LEU A 29 12.26 6.80 4.92
C LEU A 29 11.74 8.16 4.43
N ASP A 30 10.82 8.16 3.46
CA ASP A 30 10.18 9.38 2.98
C ASP A 30 9.28 9.99 4.05
N ALA A 31 8.51 9.19 4.79
CA ALA A 31 7.72 9.67 5.92
C ALA A 31 8.60 10.26 7.04
N VAL A 32 9.77 9.66 7.31
CA VAL A 32 10.76 10.24 8.23
C VAL A 32 11.33 11.55 7.71
N ARG A 33 11.57 11.66 6.40
CA ARG A 33 12.08 12.89 5.77
C ARG A 33 11.04 14.00 5.76
N ALA A 34 9.77 13.66 5.58
CA ALA A 34 8.64 14.58 5.61
C ALA A 34 8.28 15.04 7.02
N GLY A 35 8.70 14.30 8.05
CA GLY A 35 8.41 14.61 9.45
C GLY A 35 7.15 13.93 10.00
N ASP A 36 6.46 13.13 9.19
CA ASP A 36 5.32 12.31 9.64
C ASP A 36 5.75 11.31 10.72
N LEU A 37 6.94 10.72 10.55
CA LEU A 37 7.60 9.90 11.56
C LEU A 37 8.72 10.72 12.24
N PRO A 38 8.59 11.06 13.52
CA PRO A 38 9.64 11.76 14.24
C PRO A 38 10.91 10.90 14.32
N LYS A 39 12.06 11.46 13.87
CA LYS A 39 13.35 10.75 13.81
C LYS A 39 13.77 10.19 15.16
N GLU A 40 13.52 10.94 16.22
CA GLU A 40 13.83 10.60 17.60
C GLU A 40 13.05 9.39 18.11
N LYS A 41 11.90 9.06 17.51
CA LYS A 41 11.10 7.87 17.85
C LYS A 41 11.33 6.69 16.91
N ALA A 42 12.17 6.84 15.88
CA ALA A 42 12.30 5.83 14.82
C ALA A 42 12.77 4.46 15.34
N ASN A 43 13.50 4.44 16.46
CA ASN A 43 13.98 3.21 17.10
C ASN A 43 13.01 2.61 18.11
N ASP A 44 11.93 3.33 18.45
CA ASP A 44 10.94 2.92 19.45
C ASP A 44 9.60 2.49 18.82
N LEU A 45 9.42 2.79 17.52
CA LEU A 45 8.20 2.50 16.77
C LEU A 45 8.33 1.21 15.95
N GLY A 46 7.29 0.38 16.01
CA GLY A 46 7.11 -0.76 15.11
C GLY A 46 6.06 -0.46 14.05
N ILE A 47 6.37 -0.74 12.77
CA ILE A 47 5.41 -0.60 11.66
C ILE A 47 4.97 -1.99 11.20
N ILE A 48 3.67 -2.27 11.29
CA ILE A 48 3.05 -3.47 10.71
C ILE A 48 2.43 -3.08 9.37
N CYS A 49 3.04 -3.51 8.27
CA CYS A 49 2.56 -3.25 6.92
C CYS A 49 1.98 -4.54 6.31
N SER A 50 0.73 -4.47 5.85
CA SER A 50 0.04 -5.55 5.12
C SER A 50 -0.13 -5.14 3.65
N VAL A 51 0.46 -5.92 2.75
CA VAL A 51 0.67 -5.52 1.35
C VAL A 51 -0.17 -6.37 0.43
N TRP A 52 -0.86 -5.73 -0.51
CA TRP A 52 -1.50 -6.40 -1.63
C TRP A 52 -0.65 -6.19 -2.88
N LEU A 53 -0.24 -7.28 -3.51
CA LEU A 53 0.40 -7.31 -4.82
C LEU A 53 -0.43 -8.25 -5.70
N ASN A 54 -0.88 -7.75 -6.85
CA ASN A 54 -1.74 -8.51 -7.76
C ASN A 54 -1.04 -9.82 -8.20
N PRO A 55 -1.66 -11.00 -8.07
CA PRO A 55 -1.10 -12.26 -8.56
C PRO A 55 -0.73 -12.25 -10.06
N GLY A 56 -1.36 -11.38 -10.86
CA GLY A 56 -1.09 -11.23 -12.29
C GLY A 56 0.37 -10.89 -12.63
N VAL A 57 1.15 -10.38 -11.67
CA VAL A 57 2.61 -10.13 -11.86
C VAL A 57 3.41 -11.40 -12.15
N ILE A 58 2.84 -12.59 -11.87
CA ILE A 58 3.46 -13.88 -12.19
C ILE A 58 3.47 -14.13 -13.70
N THR A 59 2.46 -13.64 -14.42
CA THR A 59 2.24 -13.91 -15.85
C THR A 59 2.58 -12.72 -16.74
N ASP A 60 2.93 -11.57 -16.16
CA ASP A 60 3.32 -10.38 -16.93
C ASP A 60 4.83 -10.39 -17.22
N ASP A 61 5.18 -10.78 -18.44
CA ASP A 61 6.57 -10.84 -18.90
C ASP A 61 7.19 -9.47 -19.18
N ASN A 62 6.38 -8.41 -19.26
CA ASN A 62 6.84 -7.02 -19.42
C ASN A 62 6.59 -6.18 -18.16
N LEU A 63 6.63 -6.83 -17.00
CA LEU A 63 6.36 -6.20 -15.72
C LEU A 63 7.23 -4.95 -15.51
N ASP A 64 6.60 -3.79 -15.39
CA ASP A 64 7.27 -2.54 -15.07
C ASP A 64 7.59 -2.47 -13.57
N HIS A 65 8.80 -2.94 -13.22
CA HIS A 65 9.30 -2.88 -11.85
C HIS A 65 9.48 -1.45 -11.33
N LYS A 66 9.70 -0.46 -12.21
CA LYS A 66 9.88 0.94 -11.80
C LYS A 66 8.54 1.54 -11.38
N ALA A 67 7.50 1.36 -12.18
CA ALA A 67 6.14 1.76 -11.82
C ALA A 67 5.68 1.05 -10.54
N LEU A 68 5.93 -0.26 -10.41
CA LEU A 68 5.58 -1.02 -9.21
C LEU A 68 6.30 -0.49 -7.96
N PHE A 69 7.57 -0.12 -8.10
CA PHE A 69 8.33 0.49 -7.01
C PHE A 69 7.75 1.86 -6.61
N ASP A 70 7.52 2.73 -7.59
CA ASP A 70 7.08 4.11 -7.32
C ASP A 70 5.69 4.13 -6.66
N ILE A 71 4.74 3.32 -7.15
CA ILE A 71 3.38 3.23 -6.59
C ILE A 71 3.42 2.71 -5.15
N HIS A 72 4.20 1.67 -4.85
CA HIS A 72 4.26 1.13 -3.49
C HIS A 72 5.02 2.03 -2.51
N ARG A 73 6.03 2.76 -2.98
CA ARG A 73 6.75 3.76 -2.19
C ARG A 73 5.82 4.91 -1.81
N GLU A 74 5.11 5.46 -2.79
CA GLU A 74 4.13 6.53 -2.58
C GLU A 74 3.00 6.07 -1.65
N ALA A 75 2.41 4.90 -1.91
CA ALA A 75 1.33 4.36 -1.10
C ALA A 75 1.75 4.16 0.37
N MET A 76 2.98 3.70 0.62
CA MET A 76 3.48 3.54 1.98
C MET A 76 3.66 4.89 2.70
N ALA A 77 4.25 5.87 2.04
CA ALA A 77 4.41 7.21 2.61
C ALA A 77 3.04 7.86 2.91
N GLN A 78 2.10 7.79 1.96
CA GLN A 78 0.74 8.28 2.14
C GLN A 78 -0.02 7.57 3.28
N ALA A 79 0.15 6.25 3.42
CA ALA A 79 -0.47 5.50 4.50
C ALA A 79 0.04 5.94 5.88
N ILE A 80 1.35 6.18 6.00
CA ILE A 80 1.95 6.69 7.24
C ILE A 80 1.47 8.10 7.53
N HIS A 81 1.53 8.99 6.54
CA HIS A 81 1.06 10.37 6.67
C HIS A 81 -0.37 10.41 7.23
N LYS A 82 -1.29 9.70 6.59
CA LYS A 82 -2.69 9.63 7.03
C LYS A 82 -2.84 9.03 8.43
N ALA A 83 -2.11 7.97 8.75
CA ALA A 83 -2.15 7.36 10.08
C ALA A 83 -1.68 8.33 11.17
N MET A 84 -0.62 9.10 10.91
CA MET A 84 -0.07 10.07 11.85
C MET A 84 -0.94 11.33 12.01
N HIS A 85 -1.79 11.62 11.01
CA HIS A 85 -2.72 12.77 11.03
C HIS A 85 -4.17 12.40 11.38
N ASN A 86 -4.45 11.13 11.67
CA ASN A 86 -5.82 10.63 11.91
C ASN A 86 -6.78 10.90 10.75
N GLU A 87 -6.30 10.66 9.52
CA GLU A 87 -7.04 10.93 8.31
C GLU A 87 -7.48 9.66 7.55
N PRO A 88 -8.68 9.68 6.94
CA PRO A 88 -9.73 10.69 7.10
C PRO A 88 -10.33 10.67 8.51
N SER A 89 -10.85 11.81 8.97
CA SER A 89 -11.53 11.90 10.26
C SER A 89 -12.86 11.12 10.26
N ILE A 90 -13.35 10.78 11.46
CA ILE A 90 -14.63 10.08 11.60
C ILE A 90 -15.81 10.91 11.07
N ASP A 91 -15.81 12.22 11.31
CA ASP A 91 -16.86 13.12 10.83
C ASP A 91 -16.90 13.16 9.30
N TRP A 92 -15.73 13.27 8.66
CA TRP A 92 -15.64 13.25 7.20
C TRP A 92 -16.14 11.92 6.64
N LEU A 93 -15.81 10.79 7.28
CA LEU A 93 -16.27 9.47 6.86
C LEU A 93 -17.80 9.36 6.92
N LEU A 94 -18.43 9.84 8.01
CA LEU A 94 -19.89 9.83 8.16
C LEU A 94 -20.57 10.75 7.14
N GLU A 95 -20.01 11.92 6.87
CA GLU A 95 -20.52 12.87 5.88
C GLU A 95 -20.45 12.37 4.42
N ASN A 96 -19.54 11.44 4.13
CA ASN A 96 -19.24 10.98 2.77
C ASN A 96 -19.57 9.51 2.53
N GLN A 97 -20.11 8.80 3.53
CA GLN A 97 -20.37 7.36 3.49
C GLN A 97 -21.17 6.92 2.26
N ASP A 98 -22.21 7.67 1.89
CA ASP A 98 -23.09 7.35 0.74
C ASP A 98 -22.67 8.00 -0.58
N LYS A 99 -21.63 8.86 -0.56
CA LYS A 99 -21.19 9.63 -1.73
C LYS A 99 -20.07 8.94 -2.50
N ILE A 100 -19.39 7.98 -1.88
CA ILE A 100 -18.20 7.32 -2.44
C ILE A 100 -18.52 5.86 -2.72
N THR A 101 -18.50 5.49 -3.99
CA THR A 101 -18.79 4.12 -4.40
C THR A 101 -17.52 3.31 -4.59
N HIS A 102 -17.44 2.15 -3.92
CA HIS A 102 -16.34 1.23 -4.11
C HIS A 102 -16.39 0.59 -5.52
N LYS A 103 -15.25 0.56 -6.23
CA LYS A 103 -15.15 0.08 -7.61
C LYS A 103 -15.76 -1.31 -7.81
N TYR A 104 -15.36 -2.29 -7.00
CA TYR A 104 -15.86 -3.67 -7.14
C TYR A 104 -17.33 -3.81 -6.71
N TYR A 105 -17.82 -2.93 -5.83
CA TYR A 105 -19.25 -2.93 -5.47
C TYR A 105 -20.09 -2.47 -6.67
N GLN A 106 -19.69 -1.36 -7.32
CA GLN A 106 -20.36 -0.90 -8.54
C GLN A 106 -20.28 -1.94 -9.67
N MET A 107 -19.11 -2.57 -9.87
CA MET A 107 -18.99 -3.63 -10.87
C MET A 107 -19.93 -4.81 -10.60
N GLY A 108 -20.18 -5.15 -9.32
CA GLY A 108 -21.14 -6.18 -8.94
C GLY A 108 -22.58 -5.78 -9.26
N LEU A 109 -22.96 -4.54 -8.99
CA LEU A 109 -24.28 -3.99 -9.38
C LEU A 109 -24.46 -3.99 -10.91
N ASP A 110 -23.38 -3.72 -11.65
CA ASP A 110 -23.37 -3.70 -13.11
C ASP A 110 -23.31 -5.10 -13.76
N GLY A 111 -23.15 -6.18 -12.98
CA GLY A 111 -22.96 -7.54 -13.51
C GLY A 111 -21.64 -7.76 -14.27
N LYS A 112 -20.59 -7.00 -13.93
CA LYS A 112 -19.25 -7.03 -14.58
C LYS A 112 -18.20 -7.86 -13.85
N ILE A 113 -18.59 -8.50 -12.75
CA ILE A 113 -17.78 -9.45 -11.97
C ILE A 113 -18.62 -10.67 -11.61
#